data_AF-X0Z3A6-F1
#
_entry.id   AF-X0Z3A6-F1
#
_cell.length_a   1.000
_cell.length_b   1.000
_cell.length_c   1.000
_cell.angle_alpha   90.00
_cell.angle_beta   90.00
_cell.angle_gamma   90.00
#
_symmetry.space_group_name_H-M   'P 1'
#
loop_
_entity.id
_entity.type
_entity.pdbx_description
1 polymer ?
#
loop_
_entity_poly.entity_id
_entity_poly.type
_entity_poly.pdbx_seq_one_letter_code
_entity_poly.pdbx_strand_id
1 'polypeptide(L)'
;MSTDPKLIYKELHQPDPIVSRVPFYYGWVMMVISLFAMIFTTPGQTFGVAVFNPSFRAALNLTHTQLTGAYMVATLLAAVPLSIVGGLMDRFGIRRVMTVVVILLGIACIFISQVTGLLMLSFAFFWLRLLGQGSLTLLSDNTLAMWFQTRLGTVSGLRSVGVTVATAFV
;
A
#
# COMPACT_ATOMS: atom_id res chain seq x y z
N MET A 1 6.55 39.61 11.81
CA MET A 1 6.96 38.26 12.25
C MET A 1 6.79 38.24 13.76
N SER A 2 5.71 37.61 14.25
CA SER A 2 5.36 37.65 15.68
C SER A 2 6.31 36.75 16.48
N THR A 3 6.91 37.29 17.55
CA THR A 3 7.90 36.62 18.41
C THR A 3 7.27 35.89 19.62
N ASP A 4 5.95 35.83 19.71
CA ASP A 4 5.26 35.19 20.84
C ASP A 4 5.25 33.65 20.68
N PRO A 5 5.92 32.88 21.56
CA PRO A 5 5.98 31.42 21.48
C PRO A 5 4.61 30.73 21.48
N LYS A 6 3.60 31.36 22.10
CA LYS A 6 2.23 30.82 22.14
C LYS A 6 1.51 30.93 20.79
N LEU A 7 1.81 31.97 20.01
CA LEU A 7 1.24 32.14 18.67
C LEU A 7 1.87 31.16 17.68
N ILE A 8 3.18 30.92 17.79
CA ILE A 8 3.90 29.91 17.00
C ILE A 8 3.36 28.50 17.28
N TYR A 9 3.12 28.15 18.55
CA TYR A 9 2.55 26.85 18.93
C TYR A 9 1.13 26.66 18.35
N LYS A 10 0.33 27.73 18.34
CA LYS A 10 -1.03 27.74 17.81
C LYS A 10 -1.08 27.68 16.29
N GLU A 11 -0.10 28.27 15.58
CA GLU A 11 0.05 28.16 14.12
C GLU A 11 0.53 26.77 13.68
N LEU A 12 1.46 26.15 14.43
CA LEU A 12 1.96 24.80 14.16
C LEU A 12 0.94 23.68 14.40
N HIS A 13 -0.03 23.90 15.30
CA HIS A 13 -1.09 22.94 15.66
C HIS A 13 -2.48 23.37 15.18
N GLN A 14 -2.58 24.26 14.19
CA GLN A 14 -3.89 24.48 13.56
C GLN A 14 -4.33 23.16 12.92
N PRO A 15 -5.44 22.56 13.38
CA PRO A 15 -5.96 21.36 12.76
C PRO A 15 -6.22 21.69 11.30
N ASP A 16 -5.74 20.83 10.39
CA ASP A 16 -5.94 21.00 8.95
C ASP A 16 -7.39 21.44 8.69
N PRO A 17 -7.63 22.44 7.82
CA PRO A 17 -8.97 23.03 7.61
C PRO A 17 -10.01 22.01 7.12
N ILE A 18 -9.57 20.81 6.72
CA ILE A 18 -10.39 19.67 6.35
C ILE A 18 -10.87 18.89 7.60
N VAL A 19 -10.01 18.75 8.61
CA VAL A 19 -10.26 18.03 9.87
C VAL A 19 -11.25 18.80 10.74
N SER A 20 -11.20 20.14 10.73
CA SER A 20 -12.09 20.99 11.53
C SER A 20 -13.52 21.12 10.98
N ARG A 21 -13.79 20.61 9.76
CA ARG A 21 -15.11 20.69 9.11
C ARG A 21 -16.01 19.48 9.35
N VAL A 22 -15.50 18.37 9.90
CA VAL A 22 -16.30 17.18 10.17
C VAL A 22 -16.81 17.17 11.62
N PRO A 23 -18.10 16.83 11.86
CA PRO A 23 -18.69 16.84 13.21
C PRO A 23 -18.25 15.64 14.08
N PHE A 24 -17.42 14.75 13.54
CA PHE A 24 -16.96 13.52 14.20
C PHE A 24 -15.43 13.37 14.10
N TYR A 25 -14.86 12.48 14.93
CA TYR A 25 -13.42 12.23 14.95
C TYR A 25 -12.90 11.77 13.57
N TYR A 26 -12.08 12.59 12.92
CA TYR A 26 -11.57 12.36 11.56
C TYR A 26 -10.76 11.06 11.41
N GLY A 27 -10.26 10.48 12.51
CA GLY A 27 -9.62 9.17 12.48
C GLY A 27 -10.51 8.07 11.90
N TRP A 28 -11.84 8.13 12.06
CA TRP A 28 -12.74 7.16 11.41
C TRP A 28 -12.72 7.23 9.89
N VAL A 29 -12.56 8.43 9.31
CA VAL A 29 -12.36 8.59 7.85
C VAL A 29 -11.04 7.95 7.44
N MET A 30 -9.98 8.20 8.21
CA MET A 30 -8.65 7.65 7.94
C MET A 30 -8.59 6.13 8.10
N MET A 31 -9.39 5.57 9.02
CA MET A 31 -9.60 4.12 9.11
C MET A 31 -10.17 3.58 7.81
N VAL A 32 -11.23 4.18 7.27
CA VAL A 32 -11.84 3.77 5.99
C VAL A 32 -10.85 3.91 4.83
N ILE A 33 -10.09 5.01 4.77
CA ILE A 33 -9.05 5.20 3.75
C ILE A 33 -7.97 4.11 3.84
N SER A 34 -7.50 3.79 5.05
CA SER A 34 -6.52 2.71 5.25
C SER A 34 -7.11 1.32 4.93
N LEU A 35 -8.40 1.11 5.16
CA LEU A 35 -9.08 -0.12 4.74
C LEU A 35 -9.05 -0.24 3.20
N PHE A 36 -9.47 0.80 2.48
CA PHE A 36 -9.41 0.80 1.01
C PHE A 36 -7.99 0.62 0.49
N ALA A 37 -7.02 1.33 1.07
CA ALA A 37 -5.62 1.16 0.71
C ALA A 37 -5.15 -0.28 0.84
N MET A 38 -5.55 -0.95 1.94
CA MET A 38 -5.25 -2.36 2.17
C MET A 38 -5.91 -3.27 1.14
N ILE A 39 -7.17 -3.02 0.79
CA ILE A 39 -7.89 -3.77 -0.25
C ILE A 39 -7.20 -3.58 -1.61
N PHE A 40 -6.77 -2.37 -1.95
CA PHE A 40 -6.04 -2.10 -3.19
C PHE A 40 -4.64 -2.73 -3.24
N THR A 41 -4.10 -3.26 -2.13
CA THR A 41 -2.86 -4.06 -2.18
C THR A 41 -3.04 -5.42 -2.86
N THR A 42 -4.28 -5.89 -3.04
CA THR A 42 -4.61 -7.23 -3.54
C THR A 42 -3.82 -7.68 -4.77
N PRO A 43 -3.63 -6.87 -5.84
CA PRO A 43 -2.84 -7.28 -7.01
C PRO A 43 -1.38 -7.59 -6.70
N GLY A 44 -0.84 -7.00 -5.63
CA GLY A 44 0.52 -7.28 -5.14
C GLY A 44 0.57 -8.38 -4.08
N GLN A 45 -0.57 -8.89 -3.60
CA GLN A 45 -0.62 -9.97 -2.62
C GLN A 45 -0.48 -11.34 -3.28
N THR A 46 0.06 -12.31 -2.54
CA THR A 46 0.29 -13.67 -3.08
C THR A 46 -1.00 -14.33 -3.55
N PHE A 47 -2.10 -14.15 -2.82
CA PHE A 47 -3.39 -14.71 -3.22
C PHE A 47 -3.92 -14.04 -4.51
N GLY A 48 -3.82 -12.72 -4.62
CA GLY A 48 -4.27 -11.98 -5.81
C GLY A 48 -3.49 -12.36 -7.06
N VAL A 49 -2.16 -12.48 -6.97
CA VAL A 49 -1.32 -12.97 -8.08
C VAL A 49 -1.63 -14.43 -8.42
N ALA A 50 -1.90 -15.27 -7.41
CA ALA A 50 -2.15 -16.69 -7.61
C ALA A 50 -3.38 -16.98 -8.51
N VAL A 51 -4.39 -16.12 -8.48
CA VAL A 51 -5.57 -16.22 -9.36
C VAL A 51 -5.18 -16.15 -10.84
N PHE A 52 -4.16 -15.35 -11.18
CA PHE A 52 -3.71 -15.17 -12.57
C PHE A 52 -2.62 -16.15 -13.00
N ASN A 53 -2.06 -16.95 -12.09
CA ASN A 53 -0.98 -17.90 -12.40
C ASN A 53 -1.31 -18.87 -13.56
N PRO A 54 -2.51 -19.48 -13.65
CA PRO A 54 -2.86 -20.32 -14.78
C PRO A 54 -2.85 -19.56 -16.11
N SER A 55 -3.37 -18.32 -16.10
CA SER A 55 -3.44 -17.45 -17.28
C SER A 55 -2.05 -17.05 -17.77
N PHE A 56 -1.14 -16.66 -16.88
CA PHE A 56 0.25 -16.34 -17.25
C PHE A 56 0.96 -17.54 -17.87
N ARG A 57 0.75 -18.74 -17.31
CA ARG A 57 1.38 -19.95 -17.82
C ARG A 57 0.87 -20.33 -19.20
N ALA A 58 -0.44 -20.25 -19.41
CA ALA A 58 -1.05 -20.55 -20.70
C ALA A 58 -0.62 -19.52 -21.77
N ALA A 59 -0.61 -18.23 -21.44
CA ALA A 59 -0.26 -17.17 -22.37
C ALA A 59 1.23 -17.16 -22.76
N LEU A 60 2.11 -17.49 -21.81
CA LEU A 60 3.57 -17.40 -21.99
C LEU A 60 4.24 -18.78 -22.17
N ASN A 61 3.47 -19.86 -22.24
CA ASN A 61 3.94 -21.25 -22.30
C ASN A 61 4.97 -21.59 -21.19
N LEU A 62 4.71 -21.14 -19.96
CA LEU A 62 5.63 -21.31 -18.83
C LEU A 62 5.33 -22.56 -18.00
N THR A 63 6.41 -23.21 -17.57
CA THR A 63 6.32 -24.28 -16.56
C THR A 63 5.95 -23.70 -15.18
N HIS A 64 5.41 -24.54 -14.30
CA HIS A 64 5.15 -24.15 -12.91
C HIS A 64 6.41 -23.61 -12.23
N THR A 65 7.53 -24.31 -12.39
CA THR A 65 8.82 -23.96 -11.75
C THR A 65 9.37 -22.63 -12.23
N GLN A 66 9.24 -22.30 -13.52
CA GLN A 66 9.67 -21.00 -14.05
C GLN A 66 8.85 -19.86 -13.44
N LEU A 67 7.52 -20.03 -13.37
CA LEU A 67 6.63 -19.01 -12.81
C LEU A 67 6.90 -18.77 -11.32
N THR A 68 6.94 -19.84 -10.53
CA THR A 68 7.17 -19.74 -9.08
C THR A 68 8.58 -19.27 -8.75
N GLY A 69 9.58 -19.72 -9.52
CA GLY A 69 10.96 -19.26 -9.41
C GLY A 69 11.09 -17.76 -9.71
N ALA A 70 10.48 -17.29 -10.80
CA ALA A 70 10.43 -15.87 -11.15
C ALA A 70 9.77 -15.04 -10.03
N TYR A 71 8.62 -15.48 -9.53
CA TYR A 71 7.91 -14.82 -8.44
C TYR A 71 8.73 -14.78 -7.13
N MET A 72 9.41 -15.87 -6.81
CA MET A 72 10.26 -15.97 -5.62
C MET A 72 11.43 -14.98 -5.70
N VAL A 73 12.17 -14.99 -6.81
CA VAL A 73 13.31 -14.07 -7.01
C VAL A 73 12.83 -12.62 -6.99
N ALA A 74 11.74 -12.32 -7.69
CA ALA A 74 11.14 -10.98 -7.70
C ALA A 74 10.74 -10.52 -6.29
N THR A 75 10.17 -11.41 -5.48
CA THR A 75 9.77 -11.11 -4.09
C THR A 75 10.98 -10.84 -3.20
N LEU A 76 12.04 -11.63 -3.32
CA LEU A 76 13.28 -11.41 -2.56
C LEU A 76 13.92 -10.07 -2.91
N LEU A 77 13.98 -9.75 -4.20
CA LEU A 77 14.51 -8.48 -4.67
C LEU A 77 13.65 -7.30 -4.19
N ALA A 78 12.33 -7.45 -4.13
CA ALA A 78 11.41 -6.41 -3.68
C ALA A 78 11.59 -6.03 -2.19
N ALA A 79 12.16 -6.92 -1.36
CA ALA A 79 12.40 -6.62 0.05
C ALA A 79 13.48 -5.55 0.27
N VAL A 80 14.49 -5.47 -0.61
CA VAL A 80 15.62 -4.53 -0.49
C VAL A 80 15.18 -3.06 -0.55
N PRO A 81 14.43 -2.61 -1.57
CA PRO A 81 13.98 -1.23 -1.67
C PRO A 81 12.90 -0.85 -0.65
N LEU A 82 12.28 -1.81 0.05
CA LEU A 82 11.23 -1.54 1.02
C LEU A 82 11.71 -0.61 2.16
N SER A 83 12.95 -0.79 2.62
CA SER A 83 13.55 0.08 3.64
C SER A 83 13.70 1.52 3.16
N ILE A 84 13.93 1.73 1.85
CA ILE A 84 14.03 3.06 1.24
C ILE A 84 12.65 3.74 1.24
N VAL A 85 11.60 2.98 0.95
CA VAL A 85 10.22 3.50 0.96
C VAL A 85 9.82 3.98 2.35
N GLY A 86 10.22 3.27 3.41
CA GLY A 86 10.05 3.72 4.80
C GLY A 86 10.71 5.07 5.06
N GLY A 87 12.00 5.22 4.68
CA GLY A 87 12.69 6.50 4.82
C GLY A 87 12.10 7.64 3.97
N LEU A 88 11.56 7.33 2.78
CA LEU A 88 10.85 8.30 1.95
C LEU A 88 9.54 8.74 2.60
N MET A 89 8.79 7.82 3.21
CA MET A 89 7.57 8.11 3.98
C MET A 89 7.86 9.10 5.09
N ASP A 90 8.92 8.87 5.86
CA ASP A 90 9.29 9.73 6.99
C ASP A 90 9.74 11.13 6.53
N ARG A 91 10.45 11.22 5.41
CA ARG A 91 10.99 12.49 4.90
C ARG A 91 9.98 13.35 4.15
N PHE A 92 9.12 12.74 3.33
CA PHE A 92 8.19 13.47 2.44
C PHE A 92 6.75 13.46 2.94
N GLY A 93 6.48 12.73 4.02
CA GLY A 93 5.16 12.58 4.62
C GLY A 93 4.32 11.53 3.93
N ILE A 94 3.46 10.87 4.71
CA ILE A 94 2.69 9.71 4.27
C ILE A 94 1.78 9.98 3.08
N ARG A 95 1.16 11.16 3.04
CA ARG A 95 0.13 11.50 2.04
C ARG A 95 0.73 11.57 0.63
N ARG A 96 1.90 12.18 0.50
CA ARG A 96 2.60 12.31 -0.80
C ARG A 96 3.12 10.96 -1.26
N VAL A 97 3.76 10.21 -0.38
CA VAL A 97 4.34 8.89 -0.71
C VAL A 97 3.25 7.88 -1.08
N MET A 98 2.15 7.85 -0.33
CA MET A 98 1.00 7.00 -0.64
C MET A 98 0.40 7.29 -2.01
N THR A 99 0.24 8.57 -2.36
CA THR A 99 -0.26 8.95 -3.69
C THR A 99 0.66 8.45 -4.80
N VAL A 100 1.98 8.63 -4.64
CA VAL A 100 2.97 8.15 -5.60
C VAL A 100 2.95 6.63 -5.73
N VAL A 101 2.90 5.90 -4.61
CA VAL A 101 2.86 4.43 -4.60
C VAL A 101 1.61 3.89 -5.29
N VAL A 102 0.44 4.49 -5.06
CA VAL A 102 -0.81 4.10 -5.72
C VAL A 102 -0.73 4.31 -7.24
N ILE A 103 -0.18 5.45 -7.68
CA ILE A 103 0.02 5.72 -9.12
C ILE A 103 0.98 4.71 -9.74
N LEU A 104 2.12 4.47 -9.10
CA LEU A 104 3.10 3.48 -9.56
C LEU A 104 2.52 2.07 -9.58
N LEU A 105 1.68 1.70 -8.62
CA LEU A 105 0.99 0.42 -8.59
C LEU A 105 0.04 0.29 -9.79
N GLY A 106 -0.71 1.36 -10.10
CA GLY A 106 -1.55 1.41 -11.31
C GLY A 106 -0.72 1.22 -12.59
N ILE A 107 0.44 1.85 -12.68
CA ILE A 107 1.38 1.67 -13.81
C ILE A 107 1.89 0.22 -13.86
N ALA A 108 2.22 -0.40 -12.73
CA ALA A 108 2.64 -1.79 -12.66
C ALA A 108 1.52 -2.76 -13.12
N CYS A 109 0.26 -2.46 -12.79
CA CYS A 109 -0.91 -3.20 -13.28
C CYS A 109 -1.10 -3.05 -14.80
N ILE A 110 -0.82 -1.89 -15.37
CA ILE A 110 -0.83 -1.71 -16.83
C ILE A 110 0.34 -2.48 -17.45
N PHE A 111 1.52 -2.43 -16.82
CA PHE A 111 2.72 -3.10 -17.30
C PHE A 111 2.54 -4.63 -17.38
N ILE A 112 1.90 -5.25 -16.37
CA ILE A 112 1.67 -6.70 -16.39
C ILE A 112 0.77 -7.15 -17.57
N SER A 113 -0.13 -6.28 -18.04
CA SER A 113 -0.98 -6.57 -19.21
C SER A 113 -0.21 -6.65 -20.53
N GLN A 114 0.99 -6.08 -20.59
CA GLN A 114 1.83 -6.02 -21.79
C GLN A 114 2.97 -7.04 -21.76
N VAL A 115 3.00 -7.92 -20.76
CA VAL A 115 4.08 -8.90 -20.58
C VAL A 115 4.00 -9.99 -21.65
N THR A 116 5.11 -10.19 -22.35
CA THR A 116 5.25 -11.20 -23.42
C THR A 116 6.28 -12.29 -23.13
N GLY A 117 6.96 -12.23 -21.97
CA GLY A 117 7.99 -13.20 -21.61
C GLY A 117 8.32 -13.27 -20.13
N LEU A 118 9.10 -14.29 -19.75
CA LEU A 118 9.44 -14.59 -18.35
C LEU A 118 10.16 -13.44 -17.65
N LEU A 119 11.12 -12.78 -18.31
CA LEU A 119 11.87 -11.67 -17.71
C LEU A 119 10.97 -10.46 -17.42
N MET A 120 10.12 -10.07 -18.38
CA MET A 120 9.13 -9.01 -18.19
C MET A 120 8.14 -9.36 -17.07
N LEU A 121 7.73 -10.63 -16.98
CA LEU A 121 6.87 -11.10 -15.89
C LEU A 121 7.56 -10.98 -14.53
N SER A 122 8.84 -11.36 -14.43
CA SER A 122 9.63 -11.19 -13.21
C SER A 122 9.71 -9.72 -12.77
N PHE A 123 9.93 -8.80 -13.72
CA PHE A 123 9.90 -7.36 -13.45
C PHE A 123 8.52 -6.88 -13.00
N ALA A 124 7.45 -7.37 -13.64
CA ALA A 124 6.08 -7.04 -13.25
C ALA A 124 5.77 -7.53 -11.82
N PHE A 125 6.14 -8.77 -11.49
CA PHE A 125 6.02 -9.30 -10.13
C PHE A 125 6.82 -8.50 -9.12
N PHE A 126 8.05 -8.09 -9.46
CA PHE A 126 8.87 -7.27 -8.56
C PHE A 126 8.15 -5.96 -8.20
N TRP A 127 7.63 -5.24 -9.21
CA TRP A 127 6.95 -3.97 -8.99
C TRP A 127 5.62 -4.14 -8.25
N LEU A 128 4.80 -5.13 -8.64
CA LEU A 128 3.55 -5.44 -7.93
C LEU A 128 3.82 -5.79 -6.46
N ARG A 129 4.87 -6.56 -6.18
CA ARG A 129 5.21 -6.98 -4.82
C ARG A 129 5.74 -5.82 -3.98
N LEU A 130 6.66 -5.04 -4.54
CA LEU A 130 7.24 -3.87 -3.87
C LEU A 130 6.16 -2.82 -3.56
N LEU A 131 5.32 -2.49 -4.54
CA LEU A 131 4.37 -1.39 -4.41
C LEU A 131 3.09 -1.81 -3.69
N GLY A 132 2.56 -2.99 -3.99
CA GLY A 132 1.34 -3.51 -3.39
C GLY A 132 1.58 -4.06 -1.98
N GLN A 133 2.20 -5.24 -1.88
CA GLN A 133 2.37 -5.91 -0.58
C GLN A 133 3.39 -5.23 0.33
N GLY A 134 4.45 -4.63 -0.21
CA GLY A 134 5.44 -3.90 0.58
C GLY A 134 4.94 -2.52 0.98
N SER A 135 5.00 -1.60 0.03
CA SER A 135 4.89 -0.16 0.25
C SER A 135 3.50 0.27 0.68
N LEU A 136 2.45 -0.11 -0.06
CA LEU A 136 1.09 0.33 0.22
C LEU A 136 0.56 -0.25 1.54
N THR A 137 0.91 -1.51 1.87
CA THR A 137 0.64 -2.10 3.18
C THR A 137 1.29 -1.29 4.31
N LEU A 138 2.60 -1.01 4.19
CA LEU A 138 3.35 -0.23 5.18
C LEU A 138 2.71 1.15 5.40
N LEU A 139 2.40 1.86 4.31
CA LEU A 139 1.79 3.19 4.35
C LEU A 139 0.37 3.14 4.95
N SER A 140 -0.39 2.10 4.65
CA SER A 140 -1.73 1.92 5.19
C SER A 140 -1.69 1.69 6.71
N ASP A 141 -0.76 0.88 7.20
CA ASP A 141 -0.62 0.59 8.63
C ASP A 141 -0.09 1.78 9.42
N ASN A 142 0.90 2.50 8.87
CA ASN A 142 1.38 3.74 9.46
C ASN A 142 0.30 4.84 9.48
N THR A 143 -0.53 4.92 8.44
CA THR A 143 -1.67 5.85 8.41
C THR A 143 -2.61 5.57 9.59
N LEU A 144 -2.95 4.31 9.84
CA LEU A 144 -3.83 3.97 10.94
C LEU A 144 -3.19 4.27 12.31
N ALA A 145 -1.90 3.95 12.46
CA ALA A 145 -1.14 4.18 13.70
C ALA A 145 -1.01 5.68 14.06
N MET A 146 -0.90 6.57 13.07
CA MET A 146 -0.85 8.01 13.31
C MET A 146 -2.15 8.58 13.88
N TRP A 147 -3.29 7.99 13.52
CA TRP A 147 -4.60 8.46 13.98
C TRP A 147 -5.09 7.75 15.24
N PHE A 148 -4.70 6.49 15.49
CA PHE A 148 -5.15 5.76 16.67
C PHE A 148 -3.97 5.25 17.48
N GLN A 149 -3.64 5.92 18.59
CA GLN A 149 -2.57 5.47 19.50
C GLN A 149 -3.13 4.57 20.61
N THR A 150 -4.15 5.02 21.36
CA THR A 150 -4.68 4.31 22.53
C THR A 150 -5.57 3.11 22.17
N ARG A 151 -6.24 3.15 21.01
CA ARG A 151 -7.18 2.10 20.56
C ARG A 151 -6.71 1.37 19.30
N LEU A 152 -5.41 1.42 19.00
CA LEU A 152 -4.85 0.86 17.76
C LEU A 152 -5.26 -0.61 17.57
N GLY A 153 -5.09 -1.45 18.59
CA GLY A 153 -5.41 -2.88 18.50
C GLY A 153 -6.87 -3.15 18.11
N THR A 154 -7.83 -2.43 18.71
CA THR A 154 -9.26 -2.60 18.42
C THR A 154 -9.60 -2.15 17.00
N VAL A 155 -9.05 -1.01 16.58
CA VAL A 155 -9.31 -0.44 15.25
C VAL A 155 -8.64 -1.27 14.15
N SER A 156 -7.41 -1.74 14.39
CA SER A 156 -6.71 -2.68 13.51
C SER A 156 -7.48 -3.99 13.37
N GLY A 157 -8.04 -4.51 14.47
CA GLY A 157 -8.92 -5.69 14.45
C GLY A 157 -10.16 -5.46 13.58
N LEU A 158 -10.85 -4.34 13.78
CA LEU A 158 -12.03 -3.98 12.98
C LEU A 158 -11.68 -3.82 11.49
N ARG A 159 -10.57 -3.15 11.18
CA ARG A 159 -10.06 -3.02 9.80
C ARG A 159 -9.73 -4.40 9.21
N SER A 160 -9.09 -5.27 9.98
CA SER A 160 -8.73 -6.63 9.54
C SER A 160 -9.96 -7.43 9.13
N VAL A 161 -11.03 -7.39 9.92
CA VAL A 161 -12.32 -8.01 9.56
C VAL A 161 -12.83 -7.45 8.23
N GLY A 162 -12.78 -6.12 8.04
CA GLY A 162 -13.15 -5.48 6.79
C GLY A 162 -12.34 -5.97 5.59
N VAL A 163 -11.02 -6.14 5.75
CA VAL A 163 -10.13 -6.68 4.71
C VAL A 163 -10.49 -8.13 4.40
N THR A 164 -10.67 -8.97 5.42
CA THR A 164 -11.02 -10.39 5.25
C THR A 164 -12.33 -10.56 4.49
N VAL A 165 -13.36 -9.79 4.85
CA VAL A 165 -14.64 -9.79 4.15
C VAL A 165 -14.44 -9.39 2.69
N ALA A 166 -13.70 -8.32 2.43
CA ALA A 166 -13.43 -7.88 1.06
C ALA A 166 -12.68 -8.95 0.24
N THR A 167 -11.68 -9.61 0.81
CA THR A 167 -10.93 -10.67 0.13
C THR A 167 -11.73 -11.95 -0.09
N ALA A 168 -12.78 -12.20 0.71
CA ALA A 168 -13.62 -13.39 0.55
C ALA A 168 -14.54 -13.32 -0.70
N PHE A 169 -14.80 -12.11 -1.21
CA PHE A 169 -15.59 -11.90 -2.43
C PHE A 169 -14.75 -11.87 -3.71
N VAL A 170 -13.42 -12.00 -3.61
CA VAL A 170 -12.46 -12.05 -4.74
C VAL A 170 -12.14 -13.49 -5.07
#